data_AF-A8PWB9-F1
#
_entry.id   AF-A8PWB9-F1
#
_cell.length_a   1.000
_cell.length_b   1.000
_cell.length_c   1.000
_cell.angle_alpha   90.00
_cell.angle_beta   90.00
_cell.angle_gamma   90.00
#
_symmetry.space_group_name_H-M   'P 1'
#
loop_
_entity.id
_entity.type
_entity.pdbx_description
1 polymer ?
#
loop_
_entity_poly.entity_id
_entity_poly.type
_entity_poly.pdbx_seq_one_letter_code
_entity_poly.pdbx_strand_id
1 'polypeptide(L)' 'MELITADDDLLSCMLVDSLEFDPDIVTHKMNPAFRPMRFDRSAVCRMIQQFVIWEQDPSKAVASLCQYVRATMGQH' A
#
# COMPACT_ATOMS: atom_id res chain seq x y z
N MET A 1 1.64 -15.15 -13.10
CA MET A 1 0.34 -15.02 -12.40
C MET A 1 0.57 -14.73 -10.92
N GLU A 2 1.43 -15.51 -10.24
CA GLU A 2 1.78 -15.33 -8.81
C GLU A 2 2.31 -13.93 -8.45
N LEU A 3 3.11 -13.31 -9.33
CA LEU A 3 3.63 -11.95 -9.11
C LEU A 3 2.51 -10.90 -9.05
N ILE A 4 1.53 -10.99 -9.96
CA ILE A 4 0.40 -10.05 -10.02
C ILE A 4 -0.47 -10.17 -8.77
N THR A 5 -0.71 -11.40 -8.29
CA THR A 5 -1.47 -11.62 -7.06
C THR A 5 -0.75 -11.08 -5.83
N ALA A 6 0.58 -11.20 -5.76
CA ALA A 6 1.36 -10.65 -4.65
C ALA A 6 1.34 -9.10 -4.65
N ASP A 7 1.46 -8.49 -5.83
CA ASP A 7 1.38 -7.03 -5.98
C ASP A 7 -0.01 -6.50 -5.61
N ASP A 8 -1.08 -7.17 -6.04
CA ASP A 8 -2.47 -6.81 -5.72
C ASP A 8 -2.78 -6.91 -4.22
N ASP A 9 -2.35 -8.01 -3.57
CA ASP A 9 -2.54 -8.20 -2.13
C ASP A 9 -1.81 -7.12 -1.30
N LEU A 10 -0.61 -6.73 -1.74
CA LEU A 10 0.16 -5.65 -1.12
C LEU A 10 -0.49 -4.28 -1.32
N LEU A 11 -0.87 -3.95 -2.57
CA LEU A 11 -1.46 -2.67 -2.91
C LEU A 11 -2.82 -2.47 -2.23
N SER A 12 -3.65 -3.51 -2.19
CA SER A 12 -4.93 -3.47 -1.49
C SER A 12 -4.75 -3.27 0.02
N CYS A 13 -3.74 -3.86 0.67
CA CYS A 13 -3.44 -3.55 2.08
C CYS A 13 -3.08 -2.08 2.29
N MET A 14 -2.32 -1.50 1.36
CA MET A 14 -1.77 -0.16 1.54
C MET A 14 -2.77 0.94 1.18
N LEU A 15 -3.52 0.76 0.10
CA LEU A 15 -4.34 1.82 -0.48
C LEU A 15 -5.83 1.64 -0.18
N VAL A 16 -6.30 0.41 -0.05
CA VAL A 16 -7.73 0.14 0.18
C VAL A 16 -7.98 -0.04 1.66
N ASP A 17 -7.39 -1.07 2.26
CA ASP A 17 -7.55 -1.44 3.67
C ASP A 17 -7.21 -0.28 4.62
N SER A 18 -6.14 0.46 4.31
CA SER A 18 -5.59 1.52 5.17
C SER A 18 -6.17 2.92 4.91
N LEU A 19 -6.85 3.16 3.78
CA LEU A 19 -7.37 4.51 3.46
C LEU A 19 -8.90 4.56 3.36
N GLU A 20 -9.54 3.52 2.82
CA GLU A 20 -10.97 3.56 2.46
C GLU A 20 -11.89 3.36 3.67
N PHE A 21 -11.48 2.59 4.67
CA PHE A 21 -12.34 2.18 5.79
C PHE A 21 -11.86 2.74 7.13
N ASP A 22 -12.74 3.25 7.99
CA ASP A 22 -12.41 3.65 9.37
C ASP A 22 -13.41 2.99 10.35
N PRO A 23 -12.99 1.99 11.16
CA PRO A 23 -11.61 1.48 11.32
C PRO A 23 -11.13 0.62 10.13
N ASP A 24 -9.81 0.44 10.02
CA ASP A 24 -9.18 -0.37 8.97
C ASP A 24 -9.75 -1.80 8.93
N ILE A 25 -10.04 -2.31 7.74
CA ILE A 25 -10.43 -3.71 7.50
C ILE A 25 -9.44 -4.39 6.56
N VAL A 26 -9.40 -5.72 6.58
CA VAL A 26 -8.63 -6.49 5.59
C VAL A 26 -9.56 -6.94 4.48
N THR A 27 -9.37 -6.40 3.28
CA THR A 27 -10.10 -6.85 2.09
C THR A 27 -9.66 -8.26 1.65
N HIS A 28 -10.43 -8.86 0.75
CA HIS A 28 -10.09 -10.16 0.15
C HIS A 28 -8.67 -10.16 -0.42
N LYS A 29 -7.91 -11.23 -0.15
CA LYS A 29 -6.56 -11.46 -0.68
C LYS A 29 -6.54 -12.70 -1.55
N MET A 30 -5.82 -12.64 -2.66
CA MET A 30 -5.72 -13.71 -3.65
C MET A 30 -4.77 -14.83 -3.20
N ASN A 31 -3.71 -14.49 -2.48
CA ASN A 31 -2.74 -15.47 -1.98
C ASN A 31 -3.12 -15.98 -0.58
N PRO A 32 -3.46 -17.27 -0.41
CA PRO A 32 -3.83 -17.83 0.90
C PRO A 32 -2.70 -17.80 1.94
N ALA A 33 -1.44 -17.75 1.49
CA ALA A 33 -0.28 -17.67 2.36
C ALA A 33 0.09 -16.22 2.73
N PHE A 34 -0.56 -15.23 2.11
CA PHE A 34 -0.28 -13.83 2.37
C PHE A 34 -0.59 -13.47 3.83
N ARG A 35 0.28 -12.65 4.40
CA ARG A 35 0.13 -12.12 5.76
C ARG A 35 -0.15 -10.63 5.63
N PRO A 36 -1.40 -10.19 5.87
CA PRO A 36 -1.77 -8.78 5.75
C PRO A 36 -0.86 -7.90 6.60
N MET A 37 -0.36 -6.84 5.98
CA MET A 37 0.47 -5.84 6.63
C MET A 37 -0.39 -4.63 6.97
N ARG A 38 -0.13 -4.02 8.13
CA ARG A 38 -0.72 -2.72 8.47
C ARG A 38 0.24 -1.62 8.05
N PHE A 39 -0.27 -0.62 7.35
CA PHE A 39 0.48 0.56 6.97
C PHE A 39 0.01 1.76 7.78
N ASP A 40 0.93 2.67 8.11
CA ASP A 40 0.57 3.95 8.72
C ASP A 40 -0.29 4.77 7.73
N ARG A 41 -1.58 4.90 8.04
CA ARG A 41 -2.56 5.66 7.25
C ARG A 41 -2.08 7.08 6.96
N SER A 42 -1.49 7.76 7.93
CA SER A 42 -1.07 9.15 7.77
C SER A 42 0.10 9.27 6.79
N ALA A 43 1.05 8.33 6.85
CA ALA A 43 2.16 8.27 5.92
C ALA A 43 1.69 7.98 4.49
N VAL A 44 0.82 6.98 4.31
CA VAL A 44 0.28 6.65 2.99
C VAL A 44 -0.55 7.80 2.43
N CYS A 45 -1.43 8.39 3.24
CA CYS A 45 -2.27 9.52 2.84
C CYS A 45 -1.43 10.71 2.36
N ARG A 46 -0.36 11.07 3.08
CA ARG A 46 0.57 12.13 2.66
C ARG A 46 1.22 11.85 1.30
N MET A 47 1.68 10.62 1.05
CA MET A 47 2.28 10.25 -0.23
C MET A 47 1.28 10.35 -1.38
N ILE A 48 0.04 9.88 -1.20
CA ILE A 48 -1.01 9.97 -2.22
C ILE A 48 -1.42 11.42 -2.48
N GLN A 49 -1.65 12.20 -1.43
CA GLN A 49 -1.99 13.62 -1.57
C GLN A 49 -0.88 14.38 -2.31
N GLN A 50 0.38 14.15 -1.93
CA GLN A 50 1.50 14.82 -2.58
C GLN A 50 1.65 14.42 -4.04
N PHE A 51 1.89 13.14 -4.30
CA PHE A 51 2.35 12.71 -5.61
C PHE A 51 1.22 12.46 -6.60
N VAL A 52 0.06 11.96 -6.13
CA VAL A 52 -1.07 11.64 -7.03
C VAL A 52 -1.99 12.85 -7.20
N ILE A 53 -2.33 13.56 -6.12
CA ILE A 53 -3.32 14.64 -6.18
C ILE A 53 -2.69 15.97 -6.57
N TRP A 54 -1.64 16.42 -5.86
CA TRP A 54 -1.03 17.73 -6.11
C TRP A 54 -0.06 17.73 -7.29
N GLU A 55 0.91 16.81 -7.30
CA GLU A 55 1.93 16.75 -8.36
C GLU A 55 1.43 16.07 -9.64
N GLN A 56 0.31 15.32 -9.57
CA GLN A 56 -0.23 14.52 -10.68
C GLN A 56 0.81 13.60 -11.34
N ASP A 57 1.70 13.03 -10.52
CA ASP A 57 2.79 12.15 -10.92
C ASP A 57 2.67 10.79 -10.20
N PRO A 58 1.85 9.86 -10.75
CA PRO A 58 1.71 8.51 -10.20
C PRO A 58 3.03 7.73 -10.19
N SER A 59 4.00 8.06 -11.06
CA SER A 59 5.29 7.36 -11.10
C SER A 59 6.11 7.67 -9.85
N LYS A 60 6.10 8.92 -9.40
CA LYS A 60 6.68 9.30 -8.10
C LYS A 60 5.95 8.67 -6.93
N ALA A 61 4.62 8.58 -7.00
CA ALA A 61 3.84 7.91 -5.97
C ALA A 61 4.28 6.45 -5.82
N VAL A 62 4.36 5.70 -6.92
CA VAL A 62 4.82 4.31 -6.93
C VAL A 62 6.24 4.20 -6.38
N ALA A 63 7.18 5.02 -6.85
CA ALA A 63 8.56 5.01 -6.35
C ALA A 63 8.63 5.24 -4.83
N SER A 64 7.88 6.21 -4.32
CA SER A 64 7.80 6.53 -2.89
C SER A 64 7.17 5.39 -2.08
N LEU A 65 6.07 4.79 -2.56
CA LEU A 65 5.42 3.65 -1.91
C LEU A 65 6.36 2.43 -1.88
N CYS A 66 7.08 2.13 -2.96
CA CYS A 66 8.08 1.06 -2.98
C CYS A 66 9.20 1.31 -1.96
N GLN A 67 9.69 2.55 -1.83
CA GLN A 67 10.70 2.89 -0.82
C GLN A 67 10.14 2.70 0.60
N TYR A 68 8.90 3.13 0.83
CA TYR A 68 8.22 2.97 2.12
C TYR A 68 8.02 1.49 2.51
N VAL A 69 7.62 0.64 1.57
CA VAL A 69 7.50 -0.81 1.81
C VAL A 69 8.84 -1.41 2.18
N ARG A 70 9.92 -1.08 1.43
CA ARG A 70 11.27 -1.59 1.73
C ARG A 70 11.74 -1.17 3.13
N ALA A 71 11.47 0.07 3.53
CA ALA A 71 11.81 0.56 4.87
C ALA A 71 11.02 -0.18 5.96
N THR A 72 9.73 -0.44 5.72
CA THR A 72 8.84 -1.13 6.68
C THR A 72 9.19 -2.63 6.78
N MET A 73 9.55 -3.28 5.68
CA MET A 73 9.93 -4.70 5.65
C MET A 73 11.36 -4.95 6.15
N GLY A 74 12.28 -3.98 6.00
CA GLY A 74 13.65 -4.11 6.50
C GLY A 74 13.81 -3.95 8.01
N GLN A 75 12.73 -3.63 8.73
CA GLN A 75 12.72 -3.51 10.20
C GLN A 75 12.20 -4.77 10.92
N HIS A 76 11.93 -5.85 10.18
CA HIS A 76 11.48 -7.15 10.72
C HIS A 76 12.40 -8.29 10.34
#